data_AF-A0A2K3LJE8-F1
#
_entry.id   AF-A0A2K3LJE8-F1
#
_cell.length_a   1.000
_cell.length_b   1.000
_cell.length_c   1.000
_cell.angle_alpha   90.00
_cell.angle_beta   90.00
_cell.angle_gamma   90.00
#
_symmetry.space_group_name_H-M   'P 1'
#
loop_
_entity.id
_entity.type
_entity.pdbx_description
1 polymer ?
#
loop_
_entity_poly.entity_id
_entity_poly.type
_entity_poly.pdbx_seq_one_letter_code
_entity_poly.pdbx_strand_id
1 'polypeptide(L)'
;MANSSSFLSILFQNCTSKKPNKPFPRLYFLTFTIFLCTFFYFLGLWQNSTTTITSAAKNQYSTATTTIIRPNCPQTNFTSTSTPSTALDFSAHHHVDIPEQTTARVNHAPVCDVSLSEYTPCEDVQRSLKFPRENLVYRERHCPEKNEILRCRIPAPFGYRVPPRWPESRDWAWYANVPHKELTIEKKNQNWVHFEGDRFRFPGGGTMFPRGAGAYIDDIGKLINLKDGSIRTALDTGCGVRFS
;
A
#
# COMPACT_ATOMS: atom_id res chain seq x y z
N MET A 1 39.47 51.58 50.52
CA MET A 1 38.59 52.05 49.43
C MET A 1 37.66 50.88 49.10
N ALA A 2 36.54 50.77 49.83
CA ALA A 2 35.18 51.22 49.43
C ALA A 2 34.64 50.36 48.25
N ASN A 3 33.76 49.38 48.51
CA ASN A 3 32.28 49.41 48.59
C ASN A 3 31.65 49.03 47.22
N SER A 4 31.00 47.88 47.08
CA SER A 4 29.58 47.57 47.35
C SER A 4 28.57 48.28 46.43
N SER A 5 27.71 47.44 45.84
CA SER A 5 26.29 47.65 45.50
C SER A 5 25.86 48.24 44.13
N SER A 6 24.79 47.59 43.65
CA SER A 6 23.65 48.11 42.89
C SER A 6 23.66 47.89 41.37
N PHE A 7 22.85 46.96 40.87
CA PHE A 7 21.38 46.99 40.70
C PHE A 7 20.94 47.80 39.47
N LEU A 8 20.36 47.06 38.54
CA LEU A 8 19.19 47.34 37.72
C LEU A 8 19.07 48.67 36.94
N SER A 9 18.70 48.46 35.68
CA SER A 9 17.86 49.30 34.80
C SER A 9 18.46 50.60 34.30
N ILE A 10 18.61 50.70 32.97
CA ILE A 10 18.04 51.79 32.15
C ILE A 10 18.17 51.48 30.64
N LEU A 11 17.00 51.47 30.00
CA LEU A 11 16.64 51.74 28.61
C LEU A 11 17.10 50.85 27.43
N PHE A 12 16.14 50.02 27.01
CA PHE A 12 15.62 49.92 25.64
C PHE A 12 16.15 50.96 24.64
N GLN A 13 16.82 50.49 23.57
CA GLN A 13 16.68 51.10 22.25
C GLN A 13 16.97 50.11 21.11
N ASN A 14 15.87 49.60 20.55
CA ASN A 14 15.60 49.36 19.14
C ASN A 14 16.76 49.41 18.13
N CYS A 15 16.91 48.31 17.37
CA CYS A 15 17.13 48.36 15.92
C CYS A 15 16.66 47.05 15.25
N THR A 16 15.34 46.85 15.15
CA THR A 16 14.78 45.91 14.15
C THR A 16 14.71 46.63 12.81
N SER A 17 15.60 46.27 11.88
CA SER A 17 15.51 46.70 10.48
C SER A 17 14.32 46.00 9.79
N LYS A 18 13.16 46.68 9.76
CA LYS A 18 12.05 46.28 8.88
C LYS A 18 12.32 46.82 7.48
N LYS A 19 12.80 45.95 6.58
CA LYS A 19 12.76 46.23 5.14
C LYS A 19 11.29 46.40 4.71
N PRO A 20 10.93 47.47 3.97
CA PRO A 20 9.58 47.62 3.46
C PRO A 20 9.33 46.59 2.35
N ASN A 21 8.48 45.60 2.64
CA ASN A 21 7.90 44.73 1.62
C ASN A 21 7.04 45.60 0.70
N LYS A 22 7.53 45.86 -0.51
CA LYS A 22 6.73 46.51 -1.56
C LYS A 22 5.50 45.63 -1.85
N PRO A 23 4.26 46.10 -1.60
CA PRO A 23 3.05 45.30 -1.80
C PRO A 23 2.63 45.18 -3.28
N PHE A 24 3.25 45.98 -4.16
CA PHE A 24 2.88 46.11 -5.56
C PHE A 24 3.02 44.83 -6.41
N PRO A 25 4.13 44.06 -6.41
CA PRO A 25 4.23 42.87 -7.27
C PRO A 25 3.22 41.79 -6.88
N ARG A 26 2.89 41.68 -5.59
CA ARG A 26 1.98 40.66 -5.07
C ARG A 26 0.54 40.89 -5.51
N LEU A 27 0.10 42.16 -5.60
CA LEU A 27 -1.24 42.49 -6.08
C LEU A 27 -1.37 42.26 -7.58
N TYR A 28 -0.37 42.63 -8.38
CA TYR A 28 -0.38 42.36 -9.83
C TYR A 28 -0.41 40.86 -10.15
N PHE A 29 0.36 40.04 -9.42
CA PHE A 29 0.30 38.58 -9.60
C PHE A 29 -1.08 38.02 -9.23
N LEU A 30 -1.72 38.56 -8.19
CA LEU A 30 -3.02 38.08 -7.73
C LEU A 30 -4.15 38.50 -8.70
N THR A 31 -4.12 39.74 -9.21
CA THR A 31 -5.08 40.19 -10.23
C THR A 31 -4.89 39.47 -11.57
N PHE A 32 -3.65 39.23 -11.99
CA PHE A 32 -3.34 38.45 -13.18
C PHE A 32 -3.84 37.00 -13.08
N THR A 33 -3.65 36.36 -11.91
CA THR A 33 -4.14 35.00 -11.67
C THR A 33 -5.66 34.93 -11.72
N ILE A 34 -6.37 35.89 -11.11
CA ILE A 34 -7.83 35.95 -11.17
C ILE A 34 -8.31 36.13 -12.60
N PHE A 35 -7.69 37.02 -13.38
CA PHE A 35 -8.03 37.23 -14.78
C PHE A 35 -7.82 35.97 -15.63
N LEU A 36 -6.73 35.25 -15.42
CA LEU A 36 -6.44 34.02 -16.15
C LEU A 36 -7.46 32.92 -15.82
N CYS A 37 -7.85 32.78 -14.55
CA CYS A 37 -8.88 31.83 -14.10
C CYS A 37 -10.25 32.16 -14.70
N THR A 38 -10.66 33.43 -14.73
CA THR A 38 -11.95 33.81 -15.33
C THR A 38 -11.94 33.62 -16.84
N PHE A 39 -10.83 33.94 -17.52
CA PHE A 39 -10.68 33.72 -18.95
C PHE A 39 -10.84 32.24 -19.34
N PHE A 40 -10.15 31.32 -18.67
CA PHE A 40 -10.29 29.89 -18.94
C PHE A 40 -11.67 29.34 -18.56
N TYR A 41 -12.31 29.88 -17.53
CA TYR A 41 -13.69 29.52 -17.18
C TYR A 41 -14.67 29.88 -18.31
N PHE A 42 -14.59 31.09 -18.87
CA PHE A 42 -15.42 31.48 -20.02
C PHE A 42 -15.06 30.73 -21.30
N LEU A 43 -13.78 30.40 -21.49
CA LEU A 43 -13.35 29.58 -22.63
C LEU A 43 -13.94 28.16 -22.56
N GLY A 44 -13.96 27.55 -21.36
CA GLY A 44 -14.61 26.26 -21.12
C GLY A 44 -16.13 26.32 -21.30
N LEU A 45 -16.76 27.42 -20.89
CA LEU A 45 -18.18 27.67 -21.19
C LEU A 45 -18.43 27.79 -22.69
N TRP A 46 -17.57 28.50 -23.44
CA TRP A 46 -17.71 28.64 -24.90
C TRP A 46 -17.53 27.29 -25.61
N GLN A 47 -16.51 26.51 -25.25
CA GLN A 47 -16.28 25.18 -25.82
C GLN A 47 -17.45 24.22 -25.53
N ASN A 48 -18.07 24.32 -24.36
CA ASN A 48 -19.29 23.55 -24.03
C ASN A 48 -20.58 24.16 -24.63
N SER A 49 -20.58 25.42 -25.05
CA SER A 49 -21.74 26.06 -25.68
C SER A 49 -21.91 25.69 -27.16
N THR A 50 -20.94 24.97 -27.75
CA THR A 50 -21.05 24.43 -29.13
C THR A 50 -21.44 22.95 -29.19
N THR A 51 -21.80 22.34 -28.06
CA THR A 51 -22.45 21.02 -28.01
C THR A 51 -23.85 21.11 -27.39
N THR A 52 -24.73 21.86 -28.06
CA THR A 52 -26.18 21.66 -27.95
C THR A 52 -26.55 20.37 -28.68
N ILE A 53 -26.42 19.23 -27.98
CA ILE A 53 -27.27 18.07 -28.23
C ILE A 53 -28.42 18.15 -27.23
N THR A 54 -29.59 18.43 -27.79
CA THR A 54 -30.91 18.31 -27.22
C THR A 54 -31.13 16.95 -26.55
N SER A 55 -31.60 16.93 -25.29
CA SER A 55 -32.96 16.47 -24.93
C SER A 55 -33.12 16.20 -23.44
N ALA A 56 -33.91 17.08 -22.81
CA ALA A 56 -34.97 16.81 -21.82
C ALA A 56 -34.71 15.80 -20.69
N ALA A 57 -34.48 16.35 -19.49
CA ALA A 57 -34.90 15.73 -18.25
C ALA A 57 -36.45 15.65 -18.19
N LYS A 58 -36.99 14.45 -17.97
CA LYS A 58 -38.27 14.26 -17.30
C LYS A 58 -38.03 13.47 -16.03
N ASN A 59 -38.22 14.13 -14.90
CA ASN A 59 -38.42 13.48 -13.62
C ASN A 59 -39.78 12.79 -13.66
N GLN A 60 -39.82 11.48 -13.44
CA GLN A 60 -41.05 10.80 -13.05
C GLN A 60 -40.71 9.73 -12.02
N TYR A 61 -41.15 9.98 -10.80
CA TYR A 61 -41.30 8.95 -9.78
C TYR A 61 -42.20 7.85 -10.35
N SER A 62 -41.70 6.62 -10.36
CA SER A 62 -42.55 5.44 -10.47
C SER A 62 -41.91 4.27 -9.74
N THR A 63 -42.69 3.77 -8.80
CA THR A 63 -42.53 2.59 -7.97
C THR A 63 -42.14 1.39 -8.82
N ALA A 64 -40.92 0.89 -8.66
CA ALA A 64 -40.49 -0.36 -9.30
C ALA A 64 -40.76 -1.53 -8.34
N THR A 65 -41.84 -2.26 -8.63
CA THR A 65 -42.17 -3.56 -8.07
C THR A 65 -41.04 -4.56 -8.36
N THR A 66 -40.39 -5.06 -7.32
CA THR A 66 -39.37 -6.11 -7.42
C THR A 66 -40.05 -7.45 -7.70
N THR A 67 -40.12 -7.86 -8.97
CA THR A 67 -40.43 -9.25 -9.32
C THR A 67 -39.19 -10.09 -9.01
N ILE A 68 -39.21 -10.75 -7.86
CA ILE A 68 -38.24 -11.79 -7.48
C ILE A 68 -38.51 -13.02 -8.36
N ILE A 69 -37.70 -13.25 -9.37
CA ILE A 69 -37.61 -14.58 -10.00
C ILE A 69 -36.78 -15.44 -9.05
N ARG A 70 -37.49 -16.25 -8.24
CA ARG A 70 -36.89 -17.37 -7.50
C ARG A 70 -36.45 -18.43 -8.51
N PRO A 71 -35.18 -18.89 -8.52
CA PRO A 71 -34.89 -20.20 -9.07
C PRO A 71 -35.56 -21.24 -8.17
N ASN A 72 -36.47 -22.01 -8.76
CA ASN A 72 -37.15 -23.11 -8.11
C ASN A 72 -36.12 -24.22 -7.87
N CYS A 73 -35.62 -24.34 -6.63
CA CYS A 73 -34.93 -25.54 -6.19
C CYS A 73 -36.00 -26.57 -5.76
N PRO A 74 -35.97 -27.81 -6.26
CA PRO A 74 -36.89 -28.84 -5.78
C PRO A 74 -36.57 -29.15 -4.31
N GLN A 75 -37.56 -28.95 -3.44
CA GLN A 75 -37.50 -29.38 -2.05
C GLN A 75 -37.54 -30.91 -2.02
N THR A 76 -36.39 -31.52 -1.73
CA THR A 76 -36.34 -32.90 -1.24
C THR A 76 -36.51 -32.84 0.27
N ASN A 77 -37.65 -33.31 0.76
CA ASN A 77 -37.89 -33.54 2.18
C ASN A 77 -36.89 -34.57 2.68
N PHE A 78 -35.86 -34.13 3.38
CA PHE A 78 -34.91 -35.02 4.03
C PHE A 78 -35.51 -35.53 5.35
N THR A 79 -36.09 -36.73 5.29
CA THR A 79 -36.39 -37.55 6.44
C THR A 79 -35.06 -38.05 7.02
N SER A 80 -34.75 -37.68 8.25
CA SER A 80 -33.58 -38.12 8.99
C SER A 80 -33.65 -39.63 9.25
N THR A 81 -32.92 -40.40 8.43
CA THR A 81 -32.63 -41.81 8.67
C THR A 81 -31.13 -41.95 8.91
N SER A 82 -30.78 -42.54 10.05
CA SER A 82 -29.42 -42.78 10.51
C SER A 82 -28.73 -43.91 9.73
N THR A 83 -27.41 -43.76 9.56
CA THR A 83 -26.34 -44.71 9.12
C THR A 83 -25.83 -44.61 7.66
N PRO A 84 -24.55 -44.95 7.39
CA PRO A 84 -23.32 -44.79 8.16
C PRO A 84 -22.42 -43.69 7.55
N SER A 85 -21.39 -43.28 8.29
CA SER A 85 -20.43 -42.24 7.93
C SER A 85 -19.90 -42.36 6.50
N THR A 86 -20.29 -41.44 5.62
CA THR A 86 -19.49 -41.12 4.44
C THR A 86 -18.20 -40.49 4.94
N ALA A 87 -17.13 -41.29 4.99
CA ALA A 87 -15.81 -40.79 5.32
C ALA A 87 -15.43 -39.73 4.27
N LEU A 88 -15.40 -38.47 4.69
CA LEU A 88 -14.91 -37.38 3.85
C LEU A 88 -13.42 -37.64 3.62
N ASP A 89 -13.06 -37.90 2.37
CA ASP A 89 -11.68 -38.06 1.96
C ASP A 89 -11.03 -36.67 1.85
N PHE A 90 -10.15 -36.35 2.80
CA PHE A 90 -9.34 -35.14 2.79
C PHE A 90 -7.97 -35.37 2.14
N SER A 91 -7.77 -36.51 1.46
CA SER A 91 -6.50 -36.85 0.84
C SER A 91 -6.25 -35.97 -0.38
N ALA A 92 -5.04 -35.42 -0.48
CA ALA A 92 -4.64 -34.58 -1.59
C ALA A 92 -4.47 -35.44 -2.86
N HIS A 93 -5.33 -35.25 -3.87
CA HIS A 93 -5.25 -35.97 -5.15
C HIS A 93 -4.11 -35.50 -6.08
N HIS A 94 -3.24 -34.60 -5.60
CA HIS A 94 -2.02 -34.21 -6.28
C HIS A 94 -0.82 -34.84 -5.57
N HIS A 95 -0.61 -36.13 -5.82
CA HIS A 95 0.64 -36.78 -5.47
C HIS A 95 1.64 -36.50 -6.59
N VAL A 96 2.62 -35.63 -6.33
CA VAL A 96 3.80 -35.55 -7.19
C VAL A 96 4.66 -36.75 -6.80
N ASP A 97 4.91 -37.65 -7.75
CA ASP A 97 5.91 -38.71 -7.55
C ASP A 97 7.26 -38.03 -7.30
N ILE A 98 7.65 -37.97 -6.03
CA ILE A 98 8.97 -37.51 -5.63
C ILE A 98 9.91 -38.63 -6.11
N PRO A 99 10.75 -38.41 -7.12
CA PRO A 99 11.72 -39.42 -7.52
C PRO A 99 12.57 -39.77 -6.30
N GLU A 100 12.82 -41.07 -6.12
CA GLU A 100 13.63 -41.61 -5.04
C GLU A 100 14.91 -40.78 -4.88
N GLN A 101 15.23 -40.41 -3.64
CA GLN A 101 16.25 -39.43 -3.26
C GLN A 101 17.67 -39.95 -3.55
N THR A 102 17.97 -40.26 -4.80
CA THR A 102 19.29 -40.59 -5.30
C THR A 102 20.09 -39.29 -5.33
N THR A 103 20.81 -39.05 -4.24
CA THR A 103 21.63 -37.87 -3.94
C THR A 103 20.85 -36.57 -3.91
N ALA A 104 20.93 -35.83 -2.79
CA ALA A 104 20.52 -34.44 -2.79
C ALA A 104 21.28 -33.73 -3.92
N ARG A 105 20.60 -33.44 -5.04
CA ARG A 105 21.14 -32.58 -6.08
C ARG A 105 21.31 -31.23 -5.42
N VAL A 106 22.50 -30.96 -4.88
CA VAL A 106 22.91 -29.62 -4.49
C VAL A 106 22.94 -28.85 -5.80
N ASN A 107 21.81 -28.23 -6.14
CA ASN A 107 21.72 -27.34 -7.28
C ASN A 107 22.71 -26.21 -7.01
N HIS A 108 23.89 -26.31 -7.61
CA HIS A 108 24.95 -25.34 -7.43
C HIS A 108 24.61 -24.10 -8.24
N ALA A 109 23.74 -23.26 -7.69
CA ALA A 109 23.44 -21.95 -8.24
C ALA A 109 24.65 -21.04 -7.97
N PRO A 110 25.33 -20.52 -9.01
CA PRO A 110 26.41 -19.56 -8.82
C PRO A 110 25.90 -18.29 -8.15
N VAL A 111 26.82 -17.49 -7.61
CA VAL A 111 26.47 -16.20 -7.00
C VAL A 111 26.12 -15.19 -8.10
N CYS A 112 25.01 -14.47 -7.95
CA CYS A 112 24.65 -13.36 -8.84
C CYS A 112 25.45 -12.10 -8.49
N ASP A 113 25.48 -11.15 -9.44
CA ASP A 113 25.85 -9.76 -9.13
C ASP A 113 24.90 -9.17 -8.07
N VAL A 114 25.45 -8.37 -7.15
CA VAL A 114 24.68 -7.69 -6.10
C VAL A 114 23.65 -6.71 -6.65
N SER A 115 23.89 -6.13 -7.83
CA SER A 115 22.95 -5.24 -8.52
C SER A 115 21.63 -5.92 -8.90
N LEU A 116 21.60 -7.25 -8.93
CA LEU A 116 20.40 -8.02 -9.22
C LEU A 116 19.52 -8.25 -7.98
N SER A 117 19.88 -7.71 -6.80
CA SER A 117 19.09 -7.90 -5.56
C SER A 117 17.67 -7.33 -5.65
N GLU A 118 17.48 -6.28 -6.45
CA GLU A 118 16.19 -5.60 -6.69
C GLU A 118 15.60 -5.92 -8.08
N TYR A 119 16.29 -6.75 -8.86
CA TYR A 119 15.84 -7.10 -10.20
C TYR A 119 14.55 -7.93 -10.12
N THR A 120 13.48 -7.41 -10.71
CA THR A 120 12.17 -8.08 -10.79
C THR A 120 11.91 -8.46 -12.24
N PRO A 121 12.21 -9.71 -12.67
CA PRO A 121 12.35 -10.02 -14.09
C PRO A 121 11.10 -9.78 -14.96
N CYS A 122 9.91 -9.96 -14.38
CA CYS A 122 8.64 -9.77 -15.08
C CYS A 122 8.07 -8.35 -15.01
N GLU A 123 8.65 -7.49 -14.16
CA GLU A 123 8.25 -6.09 -13.95
C GLU A 123 9.40 -5.15 -14.33
N ASP A 124 10.26 -5.59 -15.25
CA ASP A 124 11.44 -4.85 -15.69
C ASP A 124 11.04 -3.73 -16.65
N VAL A 125 11.26 -2.47 -16.23
CA VAL A 125 10.88 -1.29 -17.01
C VAL A 125 11.52 -1.28 -18.39
N GLN A 126 12.80 -1.66 -18.50
CA GLN A 126 13.51 -1.63 -19.77
C GLN A 126 12.96 -2.65 -20.77
N ARG A 127 12.55 -3.83 -20.30
CA ARG A 127 11.84 -4.83 -21.10
C ARG A 127 10.45 -4.35 -21.48
N SER A 128 9.67 -3.85 -20.53
CA SER A 128 8.32 -3.35 -20.77
C SER A 128 8.28 -2.26 -21.85
N LEU A 129 9.28 -1.38 -21.89
CA LEU A 129 9.39 -0.31 -22.89
C LEU A 129 9.68 -0.79 -24.33
N LYS A 130 10.03 -2.06 -24.54
CA LYS A 130 10.25 -2.64 -25.88
C LYS A 130 8.93 -3.00 -26.60
N PHE A 131 7.83 -3.06 -25.87
CA PHE A 131 6.53 -3.48 -26.39
C PHE A 131 5.73 -2.30 -26.97
N PRO A 132 4.81 -2.58 -27.92
CA PRO A 132 3.92 -1.58 -28.50
C PRO A 132 3.15 -0.77 -27.44
N ARG A 133 2.88 0.50 -27.77
CA ARG A 133 2.07 1.39 -26.90
C ARG A 133 0.58 1.24 -27.14
N GLU A 134 0.22 0.65 -28.27
CA GLU A 134 -1.13 0.28 -28.63
C GLU A 134 -1.71 -0.63 -27.52
N ASN A 135 -2.96 -0.35 -27.13
CA ASN A 135 -3.67 -1.08 -26.06
C ASN A 135 -2.94 -1.15 -24.71
N LEU A 136 -1.93 -0.31 -24.47
CA LEU A 136 -1.14 -0.31 -23.24
C LEU A 136 -0.39 -1.62 -22.97
N VAL A 137 -0.04 -2.40 -24.01
CA VAL A 137 0.69 -3.68 -23.87
C VAL A 137 2.01 -3.49 -23.10
N TYR A 138 2.71 -2.37 -23.30
CA TYR A 138 3.91 -2.02 -22.52
C TYR A 138 3.69 -1.90 -20.99
N ARG A 139 2.44 -1.84 -20.50
CA ARG A 139 2.11 -1.82 -19.05
C ARG A 139 1.78 -3.21 -18.51
N GLU A 140 1.75 -4.23 -19.35
CA GLU A 140 1.57 -5.61 -18.93
C GLU A 140 2.87 -6.20 -18.36
N ARG A 141 2.77 -7.38 -17.75
CA ARG A 141 3.93 -8.12 -17.24
C ARG A 141 4.63 -8.84 -18.38
N HIS A 142 5.91 -8.54 -18.54
CA HIS A 142 6.75 -9.13 -19.58
C HIS A 142 7.87 -9.92 -18.93
N CYS A 143 7.71 -11.24 -18.82
CA CYS A 143 8.72 -12.11 -18.25
C CYS A 143 9.83 -12.46 -19.25
N PRO A 144 11.06 -12.78 -18.78
CA PRO A 144 12.10 -13.31 -19.64
C PRO A 144 11.72 -14.68 -20.20
N GLU A 145 12.21 -14.97 -21.40
CA GLU A 145 12.10 -16.31 -21.99
C GLU A 145 12.94 -17.33 -21.20
N LYS A 146 12.69 -18.63 -21.39
CA LYS A 146 13.32 -19.71 -20.60
C LYS A 146 14.86 -19.68 -20.62
N ASN A 147 15.45 -19.23 -21.74
CA ASN A 147 16.89 -19.06 -21.95
C ASN A 147 17.46 -17.80 -21.28
N GLU A 148 16.62 -16.79 -20.99
CA GLU A 148 17.01 -15.54 -20.34
C GLU A 148 16.87 -15.60 -18.81
N ILE A 149 16.25 -16.66 -18.27
CA ILE A 149 16.07 -16.85 -16.83
C ILE A 149 17.43 -17.06 -16.16
N LEU A 150 17.79 -16.11 -15.29
CA LEU A 150 18.96 -16.20 -14.43
C LEU A 150 18.75 -17.28 -13.35
N ARG A 151 19.69 -18.22 -13.26
CA ARG A 151 19.69 -19.29 -12.26
C ARG A 151 20.87 -19.12 -11.29
N CYS A 152 20.87 -18.01 -10.57
CA CYS A 152 21.91 -17.67 -9.62
C CYS A 152 21.31 -17.30 -8.25
N ARG A 153 22.13 -17.28 -7.21
CA ARG A 153 21.76 -16.90 -5.85
C ARG A 153 22.29 -15.50 -5.53
N ILE A 154 21.40 -14.61 -5.10
CA ILE A 154 21.79 -13.29 -4.58
C ILE A 154 22.59 -13.48 -3.28
N PRO A 155 23.79 -12.89 -3.15
CA PRO A 155 24.58 -12.99 -1.94
C PRO A 155 23.89 -12.26 -0.78
N ALA A 156 24.18 -12.68 0.46
CA ALA A 156 23.70 -11.97 1.63
C ALA A 156 24.35 -10.57 1.72
N PRO A 157 23.62 -9.54 2.18
CA PRO A 157 24.18 -8.22 2.36
C PRO A 157 25.30 -8.23 3.40
N PHE A 158 26.18 -7.23 3.32
CA PHE A 158 27.27 -7.10 4.28
C PHE A 158 26.75 -6.99 5.73
N GLY A 159 27.29 -7.82 6.63
CA GLY A 159 26.87 -7.85 8.02
C GLY A 159 25.53 -8.55 8.28
N TYR A 160 25.02 -9.31 7.32
CA TYR A 160 23.81 -10.13 7.50
C TYR A 160 23.89 -10.99 8.77
N ARG A 161 22.80 -11.01 9.52
CA ARG A 161 22.65 -11.78 10.76
C ARG A 161 21.56 -12.83 10.60
N VAL A 162 21.67 -13.92 11.37
CA VAL A 162 20.60 -14.94 11.41
C VAL A 162 19.30 -14.29 11.92
N PRO A 163 18.18 -14.34 11.17
CA PRO A 163 16.91 -13.78 11.61
C PRO A 163 16.48 -14.34 12.98
N PRO A 164 15.76 -13.56 13.81
CA PRO A 164 15.17 -14.07 15.05
C PRO A 164 14.30 -15.29 14.77
N ARG A 165 14.10 -16.17 15.77
CA ARG A 165 13.17 -17.29 15.62
C ARG A 165 11.73 -16.81 15.75
N TRP A 166 10.81 -17.52 15.13
CA TRP A 166 9.39 -17.34 15.40
C TRP A 166 9.10 -17.63 16.89
N PRO A 167 8.25 -16.84 17.58
CA PRO A 167 7.42 -15.74 17.08
C PRO A 167 8.08 -14.35 17.10
N GLU A 168 9.28 -14.20 17.64
CA GLU A 168 9.97 -12.89 17.75
C GLU A 168 10.19 -12.24 16.37
N SER A 169 10.45 -13.05 15.34
CA SER A 169 10.61 -12.59 13.96
C SER A 169 9.37 -11.93 13.36
N ARG A 170 8.21 -12.01 14.02
CA ARG A 170 7.00 -11.27 13.62
C ARG A 170 7.18 -9.78 13.87
N ASP A 171 7.78 -9.43 15.00
CA ASP A 171 7.84 -8.06 15.50
C ASP A 171 9.22 -7.44 15.28
N TRP A 172 10.24 -8.23 14.94
CA TRP A 172 11.63 -7.79 14.86
C TRP A 172 12.38 -8.26 13.62
N ALA A 173 13.19 -7.37 13.06
CA ALA A 173 14.21 -7.71 12.06
C ALA A 173 15.53 -7.02 12.38
N TRP A 174 16.66 -7.62 12.00
CA TRP A 174 17.96 -6.98 12.13
C TRP A 174 18.10 -5.81 11.15
N TYR A 175 18.62 -4.68 11.62
CA TYR A 175 18.89 -3.52 10.77
C TYR A 175 19.82 -3.86 9.59
N ALA A 176 20.78 -4.77 9.80
CA ALA A 176 21.71 -5.22 8.75
C ALA A 176 21.07 -6.11 7.67
N ASN A 177 19.89 -6.69 7.94
CA ASN A 177 19.23 -7.60 7.02
C ASN A 177 18.25 -6.91 6.07
N VAL A 178 17.92 -5.64 6.34
CA VAL A 178 16.90 -4.90 5.60
C VAL A 178 17.57 -3.97 4.58
N PRO A 179 17.23 -4.12 3.28
CA PRO A 179 17.63 -3.15 2.27
C PRO A 179 16.81 -1.85 2.40
N HIS A 180 17.30 -0.74 1.84
CA HIS A 180 16.62 0.56 1.82
C HIS A 180 16.16 1.09 3.19
N LYS A 181 17.13 1.47 4.03
CA LYS A 181 16.88 1.94 5.40
C LYS A 181 16.22 3.33 5.44
N GLU A 182 16.28 4.05 4.34
CA GLU A 182 15.72 5.40 4.15
C GLU A 182 14.21 5.42 4.37
N LEU A 183 13.52 4.30 4.12
CA LEU A 183 12.07 4.16 4.33
C LEU A 183 11.67 4.44 5.78
N THR A 184 12.55 4.17 6.75
CA THR A 184 12.27 4.45 8.17
C THR A 184 12.27 5.95 8.49
N ILE A 185 12.96 6.75 7.67
CA ILE A 185 12.98 8.20 7.77
C ILE A 185 11.75 8.78 7.08
N GLU A 186 11.49 8.35 5.84
CA GLU A 186 10.37 8.86 5.03
C GLU A 186 9.00 8.50 5.60
N LYS A 187 8.90 7.32 6.24
CA LYS A 187 7.66 6.81 6.83
C LYS A 187 7.62 6.93 8.34
N LYS A 188 8.50 7.73 8.95
CA LYS A 188 8.56 7.93 10.42
C LYS A 188 7.23 8.36 11.05
N ASN A 189 6.40 9.09 10.31
CA ASN A 189 5.09 9.55 10.79
C ASN A 189 4.00 8.46 10.73
N GLN A 190 4.30 7.29 10.17
CA GLN A 190 3.44 6.12 10.14
C GLN A 190 3.98 5.15 11.19
N ASN A 191 3.13 4.66 12.11
CA ASN A 191 3.49 3.70 13.15
C ASN A 191 3.75 2.30 12.55
N TRP A 192 4.59 2.23 11.54
CA TRP A 192 4.82 1.08 10.67
C TRP A 192 6.12 0.36 11.03
N VAL A 193 7.20 1.11 11.25
CA VAL A 193 8.50 0.57 11.63
C VAL A 193 9.21 1.54 12.58
N HIS A 194 9.76 1.01 13.67
CA HIS A 194 10.59 1.76 14.61
C HIS A 194 12.03 1.28 14.52
N PHE A 195 12.97 2.21 14.50
CA PHE A 195 14.38 1.90 14.59
C PHE A 195 14.82 1.87 16.05
N GLU A 196 15.30 0.71 16.50
CA GLU A 196 15.73 0.46 17.88
C GLU A 196 17.15 -0.11 17.88
N GLY A 197 18.14 0.78 17.80
CA GLY A 197 19.56 0.40 17.87
C GLY A 197 20.02 -0.43 16.69
N ASP A 198 20.11 -1.75 16.85
CA ASP A 198 20.52 -2.69 15.79
C ASP A 198 19.34 -3.49 15.19
N ARG A 199 18.11 -3.14 15.57
CA ARG A 199 16.89 -3.81 15.12
C ARG A 199 15.84 -2.83 14.62
N PHE A 200 14.97 -3.34 13.76
CA PHE A 200 13.70 -2.74 13.41
C PHE A 200 12.59 -3.45 14.18
N ARG A 201 11.68 -2.68 14.76
CA ARG A 201 10.46 -3.15 15.40
C ARG A 201 9.25 -2.85 14.54
N PHE A 202 8.41 -3.85 14.33
CA PHE A 202 7.16 -3.76 13.57
C PHE A 202 5.99 -3.89 14.55
N PRO A 203 5.38 -2.78 14.99
CA PRO A 203 4.29 -2.80 15.97
C PRO A 203 2.97 -3.37 15.42
N GLY A 204 2.91 -3.66 14.12
CA GLY A 204 1.73 -4.17 13.42
C GLY A 204 0.80 -3.08 12.91
N GLY A 205 0.15 -3.32 11.77
CA GLY A 205 -0.82 -2.40 11.16
C GLY A 205 -0.37 -1.65 9.91
N GLY A 206 0.78 -1.98 9.34
CA GLY A 206 1.18 -1.41 8.05
C GLY A 206 1.25 0.13 8.07
N THR A 207 1.21 0.72 6.88
CA THR A 207 1.28 2.17 6.68
C THR A 207 -0.07 2.88 6.79
N MET A 208 -1.18 2.12 6.71
CA MET A 208 -2.55 2.64 6.67
C MET A 208 -3.12 2.94 8.06
N PHE A 209 -2.56 2.35 9.13
CA PHE A 209 -3.07 2.51 10.49
C PHE A 209 -2.10 3.33 11.37
N PRO A 210 -2.30 4.66 11.53
CA PRO A 210 -1.43 5.50 12.35
C PRO A 210 -1.35 5.06 13.82
N ARG A 211 -2.41 4.44 14.34
CA ARG A 211 -2.48 3.87 15.71
C ARG A 211 -2.26 2.34 15.73
N GLY A 212 -1.83 1.76 14.62
CA GLY A 212 -1.75 0.31 14.42
C GLY A 212 -3.10 -0.34 14.11
N ALA A 213 -3.06 -1.56 13.58
CA ALA A 213 -4.28 -2.30 13.20
C ALA A 213 -5.17 -2.64 14.40
N GLY A 214 -4.59 -2.82 15.59
CA GLY A 214 -5.34 -3.14 16.80
C GLY A 214 -6.39 -2.07 17.13
N ALA A 215 -6.02 -0.79 17.08
CA ALA A 215 -6.95 0.31 17.34
C ALA A 215 -8.09 0.38 16.31
N TYR A 216 -7.80 0.04 15.04
CA TYR A 216 -8.82 -0.07 14.00
C TYR A 216 -9.80 -1.20 14.27
N ILE A 217 -9.30 -2.38 14.67
CA ILE A 217 -10.13 -3.53 15.05
C ILE A 217 -10.98 -3.20 16.29
N ASP A 218 -10.41 -2.50 17.28
CA ASP A 218 -11.13 -2.09 18.49
C ASP A 218 -12.27 -1.10 18.18
N ASP A 219 -12.05 -0.16 17.26
CA ASP A 219 -13.07 0.79 16.85
C ASP A 219 -14.22 0.11 16.10
N ILE A 220 -13.93 -0.89 15.25
CA ILE A 220 -14.95 -1.75 14.64
C ILE A 220 -15.67 -2.56 15.72
N GLY A 221 -14.95 -3.12 16.68
CA GLY A 221 -15.49 -3.91 17.78
C GLY A 221 -16.45 -3.15 18.70
N LYS A 222 -16.42 -1.81 18.70
CA LYS A 222 -17.42 -0.96 19.38
C LYS A 222 -18.74 -0.86 18.64
N LEU A 223 -18.71 -1.01 17.32
CA LEU A 223 -19.88 -0.88 16.44
C LEU A 223 -20.56 -2.23 16.23
N ILE A 224 -19.77 -3.29 16.08
CA ILE A 224 -20.24 -4.65 15.83
C ILE A 224 -19.57 -5.63 16.78
N ASN A 225 -20.32 -6.60 17.29
CA ASN A 225 -19.75 -7.62 18.15
C ASN A 225 -18.90 -8.60 17.32
N LEU A 226 -17.58 -8.50 17.45
CA LEU A 226 -16.66 -9.40 16.77
C LEU A 226 -16.40 -10.71 17.55
N LYS A 227 -16.87 -10.83 18.79
CA LYS A 227 -16.50 -11.91 19.71
C LYS A 227 -17.49 -13.07 19.76
N ASP A 228 -18.72 -12.87 19.30
CA ASP A 228 -19.80 -13.86 19.38
C ASP A 228 -19.79 -14.88 18.23
N GLY A 229 -18.91 -14.72 17.24
CA GLY A 229 -18.84 -15.59 16.08
C GLY A 229 -20.02 -15.46 15.10
N SER A 230 -20.83 -14.41 15.25
CA SER A 230 -21.94 -14.09 14.33
C SER A 230 -21.42 -13.70 12.94
N ILE A 231 -20.27 -13.02 12.90
CA ILE A 231 -19.58 -12.63 11.68
C ILE A 231 -18.51 -13.68 11.35
N ARG A 232 -18.69 -14.37 10.21
CA ARG A 232 -17.75 -15.39 9.72
C ARG A 232 -16.86 -14.90 8.58
N THR A 233 -17.27 -13.81 7.94
CA THR A 233 -16.59 -13.25 6.77
C THR A 233 -16.56 -11.73 6.89
N ALA A 234 -15.40 -11.14 6.72
CA ALA A 234 -15.21 -9.70 6.58
C ALA A 234 -14.39 -9.43 5.32
N LEU A 235 -14.80 -8.43 4.54
CA LEU A 235 -14.06 -7.95 3.38
C LEU A 235 -13.56 -6.54 3.70
N ASP A 236 -12.28 -6.43 4.03
CA ASP A 236 -11.58 -5.15 4.14
C ASP A 236 -10.65 -5.00 2.94
N THR A 237 -10.87 -3.96 2.14
CA THR A 237 -10.12 -3.70 0.92
C THR A 237 -9.21 -2.51 1.14
N GLY A 238 -7.93 -2.78 1.31
CA GLY A 238 -6.88 -1.77 1.34
C GLY A 238 -6.09 -1.74 0.04
N CYS A 239 -5.61 -0.55 -0.36
CA CYS A 239 -4.61 -0.41 -1.42
C CYS A 239 -3.21 -0.70 -0.85
N GLY A 240 -2.98 -1.96 -0.45
CA GLY A 240 -1.68 -2.43 0.02
C GLY A 240 -0.77 -2.79 -1.16
N VAL A 241 0.51 -2.43 -1.10
CA VAL A 241 1.51 -2.90 -2.07
C VAL A 241 1.79 -4.37 -1.77
N ARG A 242 1.45 -5.28 -2.68
CA ARG A 242 1.78 -6.70 -2.58
C ARG A 242 2.87 -7.03 -3.59
N PHE A 243 4.05 -7.38 -3.11
CA PHE A 243 5.02 -8.13 -3.91
C PHE A 243 4.65 -9.62 -3.80
N SER A 244 4.49 -10.28 -4.93
CA SER A 244 4.15 -11.72 -5.03
C SER A 244 5.40 -12.55 -5.16
#